data_AF-E0MM25-F1
#
_entry.id   AF-E0MM25-F1
#
_cell.length_a   1.000
_cell.length_b   1.000
_cell.length_c   1.000
_cell.angle_alpha   90.00
_cell.angle_beta   90.00
_cell.angle_gamma   90.00
#
_symmetry.space_group_name_H-M   'P 1'
#
loop_
_entity.id
_entity.type
_entity.pdbx_description
1 polymer ?
#
loop_
_entity_poly.entity_id
_entity_poly.type
_entity_poly.pdbx_seq_one_letter_code
_entity_poly.pdbx_strand_id
1 'polypeptide(L)'
;MEAAIDNRPPVPTPRKNAPVNAEYEAKGRDLIRTAMKHQGVTVAELHSRLTDRGIEISEGGMANKISRGGFSSAFLLQCLDALDIDVSAVPKD
;
A
#
# COMPACT_ATOMS: atom_id res chain seq x y z
N MET A 1 9.80 17.27 41.77
CA MET A 1 9.19 15.92 41.81
C MET A 1 8.84 15.56 40.39
N GLU A 2 9.64 14.71 39.77
CA GLU A 2 9.52 14.35 38.35
C GLU A 2 8.50 13.21 38.26
N ALA A 3 7.39 13.43 37.57
CA ALA A 3 6.35 12.42 37.42
C ALA A 3 6.90 11.30 36.52
N ALA A 4 6.95 10.07 37.05
CA ALA A 4 7.34 8.90 36.28
C ALA A 4 6.39 8.75 35.09
N ILE A 5 6.93 8.77 33.87
CA ILE A 5 6.18 8.61 32.64
C ILE A 5 5.66 7.17 32.61
N ASP A 6 4.34 6.99 32.67
CA ASP A 6 3.71 5.67 32.59
C ASP A 6 3.95 5.06 31.21
N ASN A 7 4.89 4.11 31.15
CA ASN A 7 5.36 3.48 29.91
C ASN A 7 4.59 2.19 29.57
N ARG A 8 3.41 1.96 30.17
CA ARG A 8 2.59 0.79 29.84
C ARG A 8 2.01 0.94 28.42
N PRO A 9 1.96 -0.14 27.61
CA PRO A 9 1.32 -0.08 26.30
C PRO A 9 -0.13 0.37 26.43
N PRO A 10 -0.63 1.23 25.52
CA PRO A 10 -2.04 1.59 25.52
C PRO A 10 -2.89 0.34 25.28
N VAL A 11 -4.08 0.30 25.90
CA VAL A 11 -5.05 -0.77 25.66
C VAL A 11 -5.34 -0.84 24.15
N PRO A 12 -5.15 -2.01 23.50
CA PRO A 12 -5.41 -2.15 22.07
C PRO A 12 -6.87 -1.85 21.76
N THR A 13 -7.12 -0.84 20.94
CA THR A 13 -8.46 -0.53 20.41
C THR A 13 -8.47 -0.83 18.91
N PRO A 14 -9.57 -1.38 18.35
CA PRO A 14 -9.69 -1.57 16.91
C PRO A 14 -9.56 -0.24 16.17
N ARG A 15 -8.50 -0.07 15.38
CA ARG A 15 -8.26 1.17 14.62
C ARG A 15 -8.85 1.16 13.20
N LYS A 16 -9.51 0.07 12.79
CA LYS A 16 -9.93 -0.18 11.39
C LYS A 16 -10.67 0.99 10.74
N ASN A 17 -11.44 1.77 11.50
CA ASN A 17 -12.20 2.93 11.01
C ASN A 17 -11.76 4.26 11.65
N ALA A 18 -10.56 4.32 12.24
CA ALA A 18 -10.07 5.56 12.80
C ALA A 18 -9.82 6.58 11.68
N PRO A 19 -10.16 7.87 11.86
CA PRO A 19 -9.94 8.90 10.83
C PRO A 19 -8.51 8.95 10.29
N VAL A 20 -7.52 8.70 11.16
CA VAL A 20 -6.10 8.62 10.76
C VAL A 20 -5.85 7.48 9.76
N ASN A 21 -6.49 6.33 9.91
CA ASN A 21 -6.33 5.24 8.97
C ASN A 21 -6.90 5.60 7.60
N ALA A 22 -8.08 6.23 7.55
CA ALA A 22 -8.67 6.68 6.30
C ALA A 22 -7.78 7.67 5.54
N GLU A 23 -7.09 8.57 6.26
CA GLU A 23 -6.10 9.48 5.66
C GLU A 23 -4.93 8.71 5.01
N TYR A 24 -4.36 7.73 5.71
CA TYR A 24 -3.24 6.95 5.18
C TYR A 24 -3.64 5.94 4.10
N GLU A 25 -4.85 5.40 4.15
CA GLU A 25 -5.42 4.59 3.08
C GLU A 25 -5.60 5.43 1.80
N ALA A 26 -6.04 6.69 1.93
CA ALA A 26 -6.10 7.62 0.81
C ALA A 26 -4.70 7.89 0.23
N LYS A 27 -3.70 8.16 1.08
CA LYS A 27 -2.30 8.33 0.66
C LYS A 27 -1.75 7.10 -0.07
N GLY A 28 -2.00 5.89 0.45
CA GLY A 28 -1.54 4.65 -0.16
C GLY A 28 -2.14 4.43 -1.56
N ARG A 29 -3.45 4.65 -1.70
CA ARG A 29 -4.12 4.61 -3.01
C ARG A 29 -3.55 5.63 -3.98
N ASP A 30 -3.38 6.87 -3.53
CA ASP A 30 -2.93 7.97 -4.38
C ASP A 30 -1.47 7.81 -4.80
N LEU A 31 -0.64 7.20 -3.95
CA LEU A 31 0.72 6.78 -4.29
C LEU A 31 0.73 5.82 -5.48
N ILE A 32 -0.06 4.74 -5.44
CA ILE A 32 -0.14 3.77 -6.56
C ILE A 32 -0.64 4.45 -7.83
N ARG A 33 -1.71 5.24 -7.74
CA ARG A 33 -2.29 5.92 -8.93
C ARG A 33 -1.32 6.93 -9.55
N THR A 34 -0.61 7.67 -8.72
CA THR A 34 0.40 8.63 -9.17
C THR A 34 1.56 7.91 -9.84
N ALA A 35 2.06 6.83 -9.23
CA ALA A 35 3.09 5.98 -9.83
C ALA A 35 2.66 5.42 -11.19
N MET A 36 1.44 4.88 -11.31
CA MET A 36 0.89 4.41 -12.59
C MET A 36 0.90 5.50 -13.64
N LYS A 37 0.44 6.71 -13.28
CA LYS A 37 0.43 7.87 -14.20
C LYS A 37 1.83 8.27 -14.64
N HIS A 38 2.79 8.29 -13.72
CA HIS A 38 4.19 8.62 -14.04
C HIS A 38 4.83 7.59 -14.97
N GLN A 39 4.51 6.32 -14.81
CA GLN A 39 5.02 5.23 -15.64
C GLN A 39 4.22 4.99 -16.92
N GLY A 40 3.11 5.72 -17.14
CA GLY A 40 2.23 5.50 -18.29
C GLY A 40 1.51 4.14 -18.28
N VAL A 41 1.33 3.53 -17.11
CA VAL A 41 0.77 2.18 -16.93
C VAL A 41 -0.73 2.25 -16.68
N THR A 42 -1.49 1.46 -17.42
CA THR A 42 -2.95 1.34 -17.24
C THR A 42 -3.30 0.34 -16.13
N VAL A 43 -4.57 0.29 -15.73
CA VAL A 43 -5.06 -0.71 -14.76
C VAL A 43 -4.87 -2.13 -15.29
N ALA A 44 -5.24 -2.39 -16.55
CA ALA A 44 -5.06 -3.70 -17.18
C ALA A 44 -3.58 -4.10 -17.27
N GLU A 45 -2.70 -3.15 -17.59
CA GLU A 45 -1.26 -3.38 -17.66
C GLU A 45 -0.67 -3.69 -16.28
N LEU A 46 -1.03 -2.93 -15.24
CA LEU A 46 -0.61 -3.22 -13.87
C LEU A 46 -1.07 -4.63 -13.44
N HIS A 47 -2.31 -4.98 -13.77
CA HIS A 47 -2.85 -6.31 -13.48
C HIS A 47 -2.06 -7.43 -14.17
N SER A 48 -1.72 -7.26 -15.45
CA SER A 48 -0.87 -8.19 -16.20
C SER A 48 0.49 -8.35 -15.52
N ARG A 49 1.16 -7.23 -15.19
CA ARG A 49 2.49 -7.25 -14.56
C ARG A 49 2.52 -7.90 -13.18
N LEU A 50 1.44 -7.76 -12.40
CA LEU A 50 1.28 -8.43 -11.11
C LEU A 50 1.07 -9.94 -11.33
N THR A 51 0.27 -10.32 -12.33
CA THR A 51 0.05 -11.72 -12.71
C THR A 51 1.34 -12.39 -13.14
N ASP A 52 2.16 -11.72 -13.95
CA ASP A 52 3.48 -12.20 -14.38
C ASP A 52 4.45 -12.43 -13.21
N ARG A 53 4.23 -11.74 -12.08
CA ARG A 53 4.97 -11.89 -10.82
C ARG A 53 4.34 -12.93 -9.87
N GLY A 54 3.34 -13.69 -10.33
CA GLY A 54 2.68 -14.74 -9.56
C GLY A 54 1.62 -14.24 -8.56
N ILE A 55 1.12 -13.01 -8.74
CA ILE A 55 0.12 -12.43 -7.83
C ILE A 55 -1.27 -12.69 -8.41
N GLU A 56 -1.97 -13.65 -7.82
CA GLU A 56 -3.31 -14.05 -8.24
C GLU A 56 -4.38 -13.10 -7.69
N ILE A 57 -4.84 -12.18 -8.53
CA ILE A 57 -5.97 -11.30 -8.27
C ILE A 57 -6.68 -11.02 -9.60
N SER A 58 -7.99 -10.81 -9.60
CA SER A 58 -8.69 -10.34 -10.81
C SER A 58 -8.43 -8.84 -11.04
N GLU A 59 -8.50 -8.37 -12.27
CA GLU A 59 -8.34 -6.94 -12.58
C GLU A 59 -9.33 -6.07 -11.78
N GLY A 60 -10.61 -6.47 -11.74
CA GLY A 60 -11.64 -5.79 -10.94
C GLY A 60 -11.38 -5.87 -9.43
N GLY A 61 -10.86 -7.00 -8.94
CA GLY A 61 -10.44 -7.16 -7.54
C GLY A 61 -9.30 -6.21 -7.18
N MET A 62 -8.30 -6.10 -8.06
CA MET A 62 -7.16 -5.20 -7.92
C MET A 62 -7.61 -3.73 -7.94
N ALA A 63 -8.42 -3.34 -8.92
CA ALA A 63 -8.95 -1.97 -9.04
C ALA A 63 -9.77 -1.58 -7.79
N ASN A 64 -10.62 -2.48 -7.29
CA ASN A 64 -11.40 -2.26 -6.07
C ASN A 64 -10.51 -2.14 -4.83
N LYS A 65 -9.47 -2.98 -4.71
CA LYS A 65 -8.51 -2.94 -3.61
C LYS A 65 -7.75 -1.62 -3.58
N ILE A 66 -7.24 -1.17 -4.73
CA ILE A 66 -6.58 0.15 -4.88
C ILE A 66 -7.58 1.28 -4.57
N SER A 67 -8.80 1.23 -5.11
CA SER A 67 -9.81 2.28 -4.92
C SER A 67 -10.19 2.49 -3.46
N ARG A 68 -10.26 1.41 -2.67
CA ARG A 68 -10.57 1.47 -1.24
C ARG A 68 -9.38 1.93 -0.39
N GLY A 69 -8.14 1.74 -0.83
CA GLY A 69 -6.93 2.17 -0.12
C GLY A 69 -6.51 1.28 1.06
N GLY A 70 -7.44 0.51 1.63
CA GLY A 70 -7.16 -0.48 2.67
C GLY A 70 -6.56 -1.77 2.11
N PHE A 71 -5.22 -1.84 2.03
CA PHE A 71 -4.47 -3.03 1.59
C PHE A 71 -3.24 -3.27 2.47
N SER A 72 -2.64 -4.47 2.34
CA SER A 72 -1.41 -4.79 3.05
C SER A 72 -0.21 -4.02 2.50
N SER A 73 0.81 -3.82 3.32
CA SER A 73 2.11 -3.31 2.88
C SER A 73 2.70 -4.17 1.76
N ALA A 74 2.57 -5.51 1.85
CA ALA A 74 3.02 -6.42 0.80
C ALA A 74 2.39 -6.09 -0.56
N PHE A 75 1.07 -5.86 -0.61
CA PHE A 75 0.39 -5.48 -1.86
C PHE A 75 0.86 -4.13 -2.39
N LEU A 76 1.11 -3.15 -1.51
CA LEU A 76 1.69 -1.87 -1.91
C LEU A 76 3.05 -2.07 -2.59
N LEU A 77 3.96 -2.81 -1.97
CA LEU A 77 5.31 -3.04 -2.50
C LEU A 77 5.25 -3.83 -3.82
N GLN A 78 4.35 -4.81 -3.93
CA GLN A 78 4.10 -5.53 -5.17
C GLN A 78 3.65 -4.61 -6.31
N CYS A 79 2.72 -3.68 -6.03
CA CYS A 79 2.30 -2.68 -7.02
C CYS A 79 3.45 -1.75 -7.41
N LEU A 80 4.26 -1.29 -6.46
CA LEU A 80 5.40 -0.41 -6.75
C LEU A 80 6.48 -1.13 -7.57
N ASP A 81 6.83 -2.37 -7.22
CA ASP A 81 7.77 -3.19 -7.99
C ASP A 81 7.25 -3.52 -9.40
N ALA A 82 5.94 -3.76 -9.56
CA ALA A 82 5.29 -3.92 -10.87
C ALA A 82 5.26 -2.62 -11.71
N LEU A 83 5.43 -1.47 -11.05
CA LEU A 83 5.57 -0.15 -11.66
C LEU A 83 7.03 0.28 -11.79
N ASP A 84 7.98 -0.66 -11.68
CA ASP A 84 9.41 -0.42 -11.82
C ASP A 84 9.93 0.66 -10.86
N ILE A 85 9.28 0.80 -9.69
CA ILE A 85 9.74 1.63 -8.58
C ILE A 85 10.58 0.77 -7.66
N ASP A 86 11.81 1.21 -7.39
CA ASP A 86 12.68 0.51 -6.47
C ASP A 86 12.10 0.52 -5.05
N VAL A 87 11.82 -0.67 -4.53
CA VAL A 87 11.32 -0.93 -3.18
C VAL A 87 12.38 -1.59 -2.29
N SER A 88 13.59 -1.79 -2.81
CA SER A 88 14.68 -2.38 -2.04
C SER A 88 15.25 -1.36 -1.05
N ALA A 89 15.41 -1.78 0.20
CA ALA A 89 16.12 -0.98 1.21
C ALA A 89 17.65 -1.14 1.10
N VAL A 90 18.10 -2.09 0.28
CA VAL A 90 19.50 -2.41 0.01
C VAL A 90 19.67 -2.32 -1.50
N PRO A 91 20.66 -1.59 -2.03
CA PRO A 91 20.90 -1.50 -3.46
C PRO A 91 20.95 -2.90 -4.10
N LYS A 92 20.28 -3.08 -5.23
CA LYS A 92 20.51 -4.24 -6.08
C LYS A 92 21.85 -4.00 -6.79
N ASP A 93 22.84 -4.84 -6.45
CA ASP A 93 24.18 -4.85 -7.09
C ASP A 93 24.09 -4.98 -8.62
#